data_AF-A0ABD5SN64-F1
#
_entry.id   AF-A0ABD5SN64-F1
#
_cell.length_a   1.000
_cell.length_b   1.000
_cell.length_c   1.000
_cell.angle_alpha   90.00
_cell.angle_beta   90.00
_cell.angle_gamma   90.00
#
_symmetry.space_group_name_H-M   'P 1'
#
loop_
_entity.id
_entity.type
_entity.pdbx_description
1 polymer ?
#
loop_
_entity_poly.entity_id
_entity_poly.type
_entity_poly.pdbx_seq_one_letter_code
_entity_poly.pdbx_strand_id
1 'polypeptide(L)' 'MRDRLRAGVAIFNSGHYHAAHDAWEDRWLELEAGSDDERLLHGLIQYSGAVYHARERNWEGAVGLAESAGGYLAGLPAD' A
#
# COMPACT_ATOMS: atom_id res chain seq x y z
N MET A 1 5.80 13.03 4.59
CA MET A 1 5.07 12.26 3.56
C MET A 1 5.94 11.86 2.38
N ARG A 2 6.47 12.81 1.59
CA ARG A 2 7.23 12.53 0.35
C ARG A 2 8.41 11.55 0.50
N ASP A 3 9.22 11.67 1.55
CA ASP A 3 10.37 10.79 1.74
C ASP A 3 9.97 9.37 2.12
N ARG A 4 8.94 9.22 2.98
CA ARG A 4 8.34 7.91 3.32
C ARG A 4 7.76 7.23 2.10
N LEU A 5 7.03 7.99 1.26
CA LEU A 5 6.48 7.48 0.00
C LEU A 5 7.61 6.94 -0.89
N ARG A 6 8.65 7.73 -1.14
CA ARG A 6 9.80 7.33 -1.97
C ARG A 6 10.55 6.12 -1.41
N ALA A 7 10.74 6.06 -0.09
CA ALA A 7 11.42 4.95 0.56
C ALA A 7 10.67 3.63 0.33
N GLY A 8 9.36 3.58 0.60
CA GLY A 8 8.57 2.37 0.36
C GLY A 8 8.48 2.01 -1.13
N VAL A 9 8.43 3.00 -2.04
CA VAL A 9 8.47 2.74 -3.49
C VAL A 9 9.80 2.08 -3.89
N ALA A 10 10.93 2.56 -3.37
CA ALA A 10 12.24 1.96 -3.66
C ALA A 10 12.32 0.51 -3.16
N ILE A 11 11.80 0.26 -1.95
CA ILE A 11 11.75 -1.09 -1.35
C ILE A 11 10.83 -2.00 -2.19
N PHE A 12 9.65 -1.53 -2.57
CA PHE A 12 8.71 -2.27 -3.43
C PHE A 12 9.34 -2.64 -4.77
N ASN A 13 9.96 -1.67 -5.46
CA ASN A 13 10.61 -1.87 -6.76
C ASN A 13 11.80 -2.82 -6.68
N SER A 14 12.42 -2.97 -5.51
CA SER A 14 13.47 -3.98 -5.26
C SER A 14 12.93 -5.39 -4.96
N GLY A 15 11.61 -5.58 -4.97
CA GLY A 15 10.95 -6.87 -4.79
C GLY A 15 10.62 -7.24 -3.34
N HIS A 16 10.85 -6.33 -2.39
CA HIS A 16 10.61 -6.54 -0.95
C HIS A 16 9.22 -6.03 -0.54
N TYR A 17 8.16 -6.71 -0.96
CA TYR A 17 6.79 -6.20 -0.85
C TYR A 17 6.28 -6.05 0.59
N HIS A 18 6.55 -7.02 1.47
CA HIS A 18 6.20 -6.90 2.88
C HIS A 18 7.02 -5.80 3.59
N ALA A 19 8.27 -5.58 3.21
CA ALA A 19 9.04 -4.47 3.78
C ALA A 19 8.56 -3.09 3.28
N ALA A 20 7.99 -3.03 2.07
CA ALA A 20 7.37 -1.81 1.56
C ALA A 20 6.09 -1.46 2.33
N HIS A 21 5.28 -2.48 2.65
CA HIS A 21 4.14 -2.37 3.58
C HIS A 21 4.59 -1.72 4.90
N ASP A 22 5.56 -2.33 5.58
CA ASP A 22 6.04 -1.87 6.90
C ASP A 22 6.62 -0.44 6.85
N ALA A 23 7.28 -0.08 5.74
CA ALA A 23 7.86 1.25 5.56
C ALA A 23 6.82 2.39 5.53
N TRP A 24 5.57 2.07 5.18
CA TRP A 24 4.46 3.02 5.13
C TRP A 24 3.55 2.95 6.35
N GLU A 25 3.44 1.81 7.02
CA GLU A 25 2.47 1.55 8.10
C GLU A 25 2.58 2.57 9.25
N ASP A 26 3.78 2.80 9.79
CA ASP A 26 4.01 3.77 10.86
C ASP A 26 3.45 5.16 10.50
N ARG A 27 3.71 5.61 9.27
CA ARG A 27 3.26 6.93 8.82
C ARG A 27 1.75 6.94 8.57
N TRP A 28 1.19 5.85 8.08
CA TRP A 28 -0.23 5.70 7.83
C TRP A 28 -1.04 5.82 9.13
N LEU A 29 -0.60 5.16 10.20
CA LEU A 29 -1.27 5.18 11.51
C LEU A 29 -1.36 6.58 12.15
N GLU A 30 -0.49 7.51 11.74
CA GLU A 30 -0.47 8.89 12.21
C GLU A 30 -1.36 9.85 11.40
N LEU A 31 -1.92 9.41 10.28
CA LEU A 31 -2.69 10.26 9.39
C LEU A 31 -4.15 10.39 9.82
N GLU A 32 -4.75 11.52 9.47
CA GLU A 32 -6.18 11.72 9.66
C GLU A 32 -6.96 10.79 8.74
N ALA A 33 -7.87 10.02 9.32
CA ALA A 33 -8.70 9.07 8.59
C ALA A 33 -9.50 9.77 7.48
N GLY A 34 -9.42 9.24 6.25
CA GLY A 34 -10.12 9.79 5.10
C GLY A 34 -9.41 10.94 4.39
N SER A 35 -8.25 11.39 4.87
CA SER A 35 -7.37 12.28 4.11
C SER A 35 -6.79 11.59 2.88
N ASP A 36 -6.38 12.37 1.87
CA ASP A 36 -5.78 11.83 0.64
C ASP A 36 -4.47 11.08 0.94
N ASP A 37 -3.64 11.60 1.85
CA ASP A 37 -2.40 10.93 2.27
C ASP A 37 -2.71 9.59 2.96
N GLU A 38 -3.77 9.52 3.78
CA GLU A 38 -4.17 8.28 4.46
C GLU A 38 -4.63 7.26 3.43
N ARG A 39 -5.55 7.65 2.54
CA ARG A 39 -6.04 6.80 1.46
C ARG A 39 -4.93 6.32 0.54
N LEU A 40 -3.98 7.19 0.21
CA LEU A 40 -2.82 6.84 -0.61
C LEU A 40 -1.98 5.76 0.07
N LEU A 41 -1.57 5.98 1.32
CA LEU A 41 -0.74 4.99 2.01
C LEU A 41 -1.51 3.70 2.27
N HIS A 42 -2.77 3.78 2.67
CA HIS A 42 -3.60 2.60 2.90
C HIS A 42 -3.72 1.77 1.61
N GLY A 43 -4.00 2.41 0.48
CA GLY A 43 -4.06 1.72 -0.82
C GLY A 43 -2.74 1.06 -1.20
N LEU A 44 -1.61 1.74 -1.00
CA LEU A 44 -0.27 1.21 -1.29
C LEU A 44 0.12 0.04 -0.35
N ILE A 45 -0.22 0.15 0.94
CA ILE A 45 -0.05 -0.90 1.95
C ILE A 45 -0.83 -2.15 1.53
N GLN A 46 -2.11 -2.02 1.21
CA GLN A 46 -2.95 -3.14 0.75
C GLN A 46 -2.42 -3.74 -0.56
N TYR A 47 -2.01 -2.90 -1.52
CA TYR A 47 -1.44 -3.37 -2.79
C TYR A 47 -0.15 -4.16 -2.58
N SER A 48 0.75 -3.68 -1.72
CA SER A 48 1.99 -4.38 -1.39
C SER A 48 1.73 -5.73 -0.71
N GLY A 49 0.72 -5.79 0.18
CA GLY A 49 0.21 -7.04 0.74
C GLY A 49 -0.34 -7.98 -0.34
N ALA A 50 -1.14 -7.48 -1.29
CA ALA A 50 -1.68 -8.28 -2.38
C ALA A 50 -0.59 -8.97 -3.19
N VAL A 51 0.48 -8.24 -3.56
CA VAL A 51 1.61 -8.81 -4.29
C VAL A 51 2.37 -9.83 -3.45
N TYR A 52 2.58 -9.56 -2.16
CA TYR A 52 3.20 -10.52 -1.24
C TYR A 52 2.38 -11.83 -1.17
N HIS A 53 1.07 -11.74 -0.97
CA HIS A 53 0.17 -12.90 -0.94
C HIS A 53 0.17 -13.69 -2.24
N ALA A 54 0.20 -13.01 -3.39
CA ALA A 54 0.29 -13.67 -4.69
C ALA A 54 1.60 -14.48 -4.84
N ARG A 55 2.73 -13.98 -4.33
CA ARG A 55 4.01 -14.72 -4.33
C ARG A 55 3.97 -15.96 -3.46
N GLU A 56 3.28 -15.89 -2.32
CA GLU A 56 3.06 -17.01 -1.40
C GLU A 56 1.94 -17.95 -1.86
N ARG A 57 1.37 -17.72 -3.05
CA ARG A 57 0.25 -18.49 -3.64
C ARG A 57 -1.03 -18.46 -2.78
N ASN A 58 -1.19 -17.43 -1.97
CA ASN A 58 -2.42 -17.13 -1.27
C ASN A 58 -3.32 -16.26 -2.17
N TRP A 59 -4.03 -16.92 -3.08
CA TRP A 59 -4.82 -16.24 -4.12
C TRP A 59 -6.03 -15.49 -3.57
N GLU A 60 -6.74 -16.08 -2.61
CA GLU A 60 -7.88 -15.44 -1.97
C GLU A 60 -7.45 -14.14 -1.27
N GLY A 61 -6.38 -14.21 -0.47
CA GLY A 61 -5.82 -13.02 0.16
C GLY A 61 -5.32 -11.98 -0.84
N ALA A 62 -4.66 -12.43 -1.92
CA ALA A 62 -4.17 -11.52 -2.96
C ALA A 62 -5.32 -10.75 -3.64
N VAL A 63 -6.42 -11.43 -3.99
CA VAL A 63 -7.58 -10.79 -4.61
C VAL A 63 -8.25 -9.82 -3.65
N GLY A 64 -8.52 -10.23 -2.41
CA GLY A 64 -9.19 -9.35 -1.43
C GLY A 64 -8.39 -8.08 -1.13
N LEU A 65 -7.07 -8.20 -0.99
CA LEU A 65 -6.19 -7.03 -0.77
C LEU A 65 -6.11 -6.14 -2.02
N ALA A 66 -6.13 -6.71 -3.22
CA ALA A 66 -6.12 -5.93 -4.47
C ALA A 66 -7.42 -5.13 -4.66
N GLU A 67 -8.57 -5.73 -4.35
CA GLU A 67 -9.87 -5.03 -4.37
C GLU A 67 -9.92 -3.90 -3.34
N SER A 68 -9.46 -4.17 -2.11
CA SER A 68 -9.36 -3.17 -1.04
C SER A 68 -8.45 -2.01 -1.45
N ALA A 69 -7.25 -2.31 -1.96
CA ALA A 69 -6.30 -1.32 -2.47
C ALA A 69 -6.94 -0.43 -3.54
N GLY A 70 -7.62 -1.03 -4.52
CA GLY A 70 -8.35 -0.31 -5.55
C GLY A 70 -9.40 0.64 -4.99
N GLY A 71 -10.14 0.22 -3.95
CA GLY A 71 -11.13 1.07 -3.28
C GLY A 71 -10.54 2.32 -2.62
N TYR A 72 -9.37 2.21 -1.99
CA TYR A 72 -8.69 3.37 -1.40
C TYR A 72 -8.14 4.32 -2.47
N LEU A 73 -7.50 3.76 -3.51
CA LEU A 73 -6.83 4.52 -4.56
C LEU A 73 -7.80 5.18 -5.54
N ALA A 74 -8.97 4.59 -5.80
CA ALA A 74 -9.96 5.13 -6.73
C ALA A 74 -10.53 6.50 -6.31
N GLY A 75 -10.43 6.85 -5.03
CA GLY A 75 -10.88 8.14 -4.51
C GLY A 75 -9.87 9.29 -4.65
N LEU A 76 -8.66 9.02 -5.15
CA LEU A 76 -7.59 10.00 -5.22
C LEU A 76 -7.56 10.74 -6.57
N PRO A 77 -7.10 12.01 -6.61
CA PRO A 77 -6.80 12.70 -7.84
C PRO A 77 -5.73 11.97 -8.65
N ALA A 78 -5.80 12.04 -9.98
CA ALA A 78 -4.86 11.36 -10.88
C ALA A 78 -3.63 12.23 -11.26
N ASP A 79 -3.47 13.38 -10.60
CA ASP A 79 -2.64 14.51 -11.07
C ASP A 79 -1.21 14.51 -10.49
#